data_AF-A0A1U7XJE8-F1
#
_entry.id   AF-A0A1U7XJE8-F1
#
_cell.length_a   1.000
_cell.length_b   1.000
_cell.length_c   1.000
_cell.angle_alpha   90.00
_cell.angle_beta   90.00
_cell.angle_gamma   90.00
#
_symmetry.space_group_name_H-M   'P 1'
#
loop_
_entity.id
_entity.type
_entity.pdbx_description
1 polymer ?
#
loop_
_entity_poly.entity_id
_entity_poly.type
_entity_poly.pdbx_seq_one_letter_code
_entity_poly.pdbx_strand_id
1 'polypeptide(L)'
;MEQLTELQKNVGLPPQYAQNIIKSITTTKLAAALETAVGQGRLSIKEIRELKESSVDINTMISESLRQNLFKKTVNDIFSSGTGEFDEVEVYENIPKDLIINAEKAKKVVHELARSRLLNSLIQAVSLLRQKNHKALVSSLNDLLACDKAVPSTPLSWEVPEELSDLFIVYAKSDPAPDKLSRLQYLLGISDSTAETLRSMKDRELPNGVGEEEFVF
;
A
#
# COMPACT_ATOMS: atom_id res chain seq x y z
N MET A 1 12.72 -28.62 -22.71
CA MET A 1 13.64 -28.04 -23.71
C MET A 1 14.22 -29.14 -24.58
N GLU A 2 14.81 -30.19 -23.99
CA GLU A 2 15.37 -31.34 -24.74
C GLU A 2 14.37 -31.99 -25.71
N GLN A 3 13.13 -32.26 -25.28
CA GLN A 3 12.10 -32.85 -26.15
C GLN A 3 11.74 -32.01 -27.38
N LEU A 4 11.83 -30.68 -27.31
CA LEU A 4 11.55 -29.78 -28.46
C LEU A 4 12.74 -29.75 -29.43
N THR A 5 13.96 -29.80 -28.90
CA THR A 5 15.20 -29.93 -29.69
C THR A 5 15.28 -31.28 -30.39
N GLU A 6 14.75 -32.33 -29.75
CA GLU A 6 14.66 -33.68 -30.31
C GLU A 6 13.59 -33.77 -31.40
N LEU A 7 12.43 -33.12 -31.19
CA LEU A 7 11.39 -32.98 -32.22
C LEU A 7 11.94 -32.28 -33.48
N GLN A 8 12.66 -31.17 -33.31
CA GLN A 8 13.34 -30.46 -34.41
C GLN A 8 14.17 -31.39 -35.30
N LYS A 9 14.91 -32.31 -34.69
CA LYS A 9 15.80 -33.26 -35.40
C LYS A 9 15.01 -34.31 -36.17
N ASN A 10 13.83 -34.70 -35.67
CA ASN A 10 12.97 -35.71 -36.27
C ASN A 10 12.07 -35.18 -37.40
N VAL A 11 11.74 -33.88 -37.45
CA VAL A 11 10.87 -33.29 -38.50
C VAL A 11 11.64 -32.57 -39.62
N GLY A 12 12.97 -32.49 -39.56
CA GLY A 12 13.81 -31.91 -40.62
C GLY A 12 13.65 -30.41 -40.82
N LEU A 13 13.13 -29.68 -39.82
CA LEU A 13 12.93 -28.23 -39.91
C LEU A 13 14.28 -27.49 -39.94
N PRO A 14 14.44 -26.44 -40.77
CA PRO A 14 15.63 -25.61 -40.76
C PRO A 14 15.92 -25.09 -39.34
N PRO A 15 17.19 -25.06 -38.90
CA PRO A 15 17.55 -24.71 -37.52
C PRO A 15 16.96 -23.38 -37.04
N GLN A 16 16.86 -22.39 -37.93
CA GLN A 16 16.25 -21.09 -37.65
C GLN A 16 14.75 -21.18 -37.37
N TYR A 17 14.00 -21.99 -38.12
CA TYR A 17 12.55 -22.15 -37.92
C TYR A 17 12.24 -22.86 -36.61
N ALA A 18 12.98 -23.93 -36.30
CA ALA A 18 12.82 -24.65 -35.04
C ALA A 18 13.21 -23.78 -33.83
N GLN A 19 14.30 -23.01 -33.92
CA GLN A 19 14.65 -22.05 -32.87
C GLN A 19 13.58 -20.98 -32.69
N ASN A 20 12.96 -20.48 -33.77
CA ASN A 20 11.86 -19.52 -33.68
C ASN A 20 10.63 -20.14 -33.00
N ILE A 21 10.29 -21.39 -33.30
CA ILE A 21 9.20 -22.12 -32.64
C ILE A 21 9.51 -22.33 -31.15
N ILE A 22 10.72 -22.77 -30.80
CA ILE A 22 11.15 -22.97 -29.41
C ILE A 22 11.11 -21.65 -28.63
N LYS A 23 11.60 -20.55 -29.23
CA LYS A 23 11.53 -19.21 -28.64
C LYS A 23 10.08 -18.77 -28.45
N SER A 24 9.22 -18.95 -29.46
CA SER A 24 7.80 -18.59 -29.37
C SER A 24 7.09 -19.36 -28.27
N ILE A 25 7.26 -20.69 -28.20
CA ILE A 25 6.63 -21.52 -27.17
C ILE A 25 7.11 -21.14 -25.77
N THR A 26 8.41 -20.93 -25.60
CA THR A 26 8.99 -20.50 -24.32
C THR A 26 8.45 -19.14 -23.90
N THR A 27 8.36 -18.19 -24.84
CA THR A 27 7.81 -16.84 -24.63
C THR A 27 6.34 -16.90 -24.23
N THR A 28 5.52 -17.68 -24.93
CA THR A 28 4.09 -17.85 -24.61
C THR A 28 3.88 -18.51 -23.25
N LYS A 29 4.67 -19.53 -22.91
CA LYS A 29 4.57 -20.19 -21.61
C LYS A 29 4.99 -19.26 -20.47
N LEU A 30 6.05 -18.49 -20.68
CA LEU A 30 6.50 -17.47 -19.72
C LEU A 30 5.44 -16.39 -19.54
N ALA A 31 4.86 -15.86 -20.62
CA ALA A 31 3.77 -14.89 -20.57
C ALA A 31 2.58 -15.41 -19.77
N ALA A 32 2.10 -16.62 -20.05
CA ALA A 32 0.99 -17.22 -19.30
C ALA A 32 1.29 -17.40 -17.79
N ALA A 33 2.53 -17.78 -17.46
CA ALA A 33 2.97 -17.89 -16.06
C ALA A 33 3.02 -16.52 -15.38
N LEU A 34 3.51 -15.49 -16.07
CA LEU A 34 3.55 -14.11 -15.58
C LEU A 34 2.15 -13.54 -15.38
N GLU A 35 1.24 -13.70 -16.35
CA GLU A 35 -0.15 -13.26 -16.22
C GLU A 35 -0.85 -13.94 -15.04
N THR A 36 -0.62 -15.24 -14.86
CA THR A 36 -1.14 -15.99 -13.71
C THR A 36 -0.57 -15.47 -12.39
N ALA A 37 0.74 -15.24 -12.34
CA ALA A 37 1.39 -14.74 -11.13
C ALA A 37 0.94 -13.32 -10.77
N VAL A 38 0.76 -12.42 -11.75
CA VAL A 38 0.17 -11.09 -11.52
C VAL A 38 -1.29 -11.21 -11.08
N GLY A 39 -2.09 -12.03 -11.76
CA GLY A 39 -3.50 -12.25 -11.41
C GLY A 39 -3.70 -12.84 -10.01
N GLN A 40 -2.78 -13.67 -9.55
CA GLN A 40 -2.75 -14.23 -8.20
C GLN A 40 -2.10 -13.29 -7.17
N GLY A 41 -1.61 -12.13 -7.58
CA GLY A 41 -0.92 -11.18 -6.72
C GLY A 41 0.41 -11.69 -6.17
N ARG A 42 1.03 -12.69 -6.81
CA ARG A 42 2.35 -13.24 -6.46
C ARG A 42 3.51 -12.43 -7.02
N LEU A 43 3.23 -11.43 -7.83
CA LEU A 43 4.20 -10.48 -8.37
C LEU A 43 3.96 -9.08 -7.77
N SER A 44 5.06 -8.44 -7.40
CA SER A 44 5.18 -7.08 -6.89
C SER A 44 5.88 -6.19 -7.93
N ILE A 45 5.80 -4.87 -7.74
CA ILE A 45 6.50 -3.94 -8.63
C ILE A 45 8.02 -4.12 -8.63
N LYS A 46 8.60 -4.55 -7.50
CA LYS A 46 10.04 -4.83 -7.37
C LYS A 46 10.44 -5.99 -8.28
N GLU A 47 9.70 -7.10 -8.21
CA GLU A 47 9.95 -8.26 -9.06
C GLU A 47 9.73 -7.94 -10.55
N ILE A 48 8.79 -7.05 -10.89
CA ILE A 48 8.62 -6.54 -12.26
C ILE A 48 9.86 -5.76 -12.73
N ARG A 49 10.48 -4.94 -11.87
CA ARG A 49 11.73 -4.23 -12.21
C ARG A 49 12.88 -5.21 -12.42
N GLU A 50 13.03 -6.20 -11.54
CA GLU A 50 14.06 -7.26 -11.66
C GLU A 50 13.90 -8.07 -12.96
N LEU A 51 12.65 -8.38 -13.34
CA LEU A 51 12.36 -9.07 -14.60
C LEU A 51 12.71 -8.20 -15.82
N LYS A 52 12.46 -6.88 -15.75
CA LYS A 52 12.81 -5.93 -16.81
C LYS A 52 14.33 -5.77 -16.94
N GLU A 53 15.06 -5.73 -15.83
CA GLU A 53 16.53 -5.77 -15.80
C GLU A 53 17.08 -7.06 -16.42
N SER A 54 16.38 -8.18 -16.21
CA SER A 54 16.67 -9.48 -16.83
C SER A 54 16.27 -9.58 -18.31
N SER A 55 15.97 -8.44 -18.96
CA SER A 55 15.56 -8.35 -20.38
C SER A 55 14.26 -9.10 -20.73
N VAL A 56 13.38 -9.33 -19.75
CA VAL A 56 12.04 -9.86 -20.00
C VAL A 56 11.11 -8.72 -20.43
N ASP A 57 10.51 -8.84 -21.61
CA ASP A 57 9.57 -7.83 -22.12
C ASP A 57 8.18 -8.01 -21.50
N ILE A 58 8.01 -7.43 -20.32
CA ILE A 58 6.76 -7.45 -19.55
C ILE A 58 5.62 -6.75 -20.29
N ASN A 59 5.95 -5.83 -21.21
CA ASN A 59 4.96 -4.99 -21.90
C ASN A 59 4.14 -5.79 -22.91
N THR A 60 4.77 -6.80 -23.51
CA THR A 60 4.13 -7.72 -24.46
C THR A 60 3.62 -8.99 -23.77
N MET A 61 4.27 -9.40 -22.67
CA MET A 61 3.91 -10.63 -21.94
C MET A 61 2.73 -10.48 -20.97
N ILE A 62 2.44 -9.27 -20.51
CA ILE A 62 1.36 -9.01 -19.55
C ILE A 62 0.39 -8.02 -20.15
N SER A 63 -0.90 -8.34 -20.22
CA SER A 63 -1.93 -7.40 -20.69
C SER A 63 -1.96 -6.07 -19.91
N GLU A 64 -2.39 -4.98 -20.56
CA GLU A 64 -2.47 -3.66 -19.94
C GLU A 64 -3.39 -3.65 -18.70
N SER A 65 -4.49 -4.40 -18.73
CA SER A 65 -5.42 -4.52 -17.61
C SER A 65 -4.76 -5.13 -16.36
N LEU A 66 -3.93 -6.16 -16.54
CA LEU A 66 -3.16 -6.76 -15.44
C LEU A 66 -2.11 -5.80 -14.88
N ARG A 67 -1.46 -5.01 -15.74
CA ARG A 67 -0.52 -3.96 -15.30
C ARG A 67 -1.23 -2.86 -14.51
N GLN A 68 -2.42 -2.44 -14.95
CA GLN A 68 -3.26 -1.50 -14.19
C GLN A 68 -3.72 -2.08 -12.84
N ASN A 69 -4.07 -3.37 -12.79
CA ASN A 69 -4.41 -4.05 -11.53
C ASN A 69 -3.23 -4.15 -10.58
N LEU A 70 -2.03 -4.45 -11.11
CA LEU A 70 -0.80 -4.45 -10.33
C LEU A 70 -0.52 -3.07 -9.74
N PHE A 71 -0.64 -2.01 -10.55
CA PHE A 71 -0.54 -0.63 -10.08
C PHE A 71 -1.52 -0.34 -8.93
N LYS A 72 -2.80 -0.67 -9.13
CA LYS A 72 -3.85 -0.49 -8.12
C LYS A 72 -3.51 -1.23 -6.82
N LYS A 73 -2.98 -2.45 -6.91
CA LYS A 73 -2.54 -3.23 -5.75
C LYS A 73 -1.36 -2.56 -5.04
N THR A 74 -0.32 -2.17 -5.77
CA THR A 74 0.86 -1.51 -5.20
C THR A 74 0.48 -0.21 -4.47
N VAL A 75 -0.41 0.59 -5.03
CA VAL A 75 -0.92 1.80 -4.37
C VAL A 75 -1.71 1.47 -3.10
N ASN A 76 -2.54 0.41 -3.12
CA ASN A 76 -3.22 -0.06 -1.91
C ASN A 76 -2.24 -0.51 -0.83
N ASP A 77 -1.17 -1.21 -1.21
CA ASP A 77 -0.13 -1.67 -0.28
C ASP A 77 0.63 -0.49 0.34
N ILE A 78 0.90 0.57 -0.44
CA ILE A 78 1.52 1.82 0.06
C ILE A 78 0.60 2.48 1.10
N PHE A 79 -0.69 2.63 0.80
CA PHE A 79 -1.70 3.17 1.71
C PHE A 79 -2.03 2.25 2.90
N SER A 80 -1.47 1.04 2.99
CA SER A 80 -1.63 0.09 4.10
C SER A 80 -0.29 -0.31 4.73
N SER A 81 0.78 0.43 4.44
CA SER A 81 2.13 0.09 4.89
C SER A 81 2.38 0.40 6.37
N GLY A 82 1.53 1.22 7.01
CA GLY A 82 1.69 1.66 8.38
C GLY A 82 2.75 2.73 8.60
N THR A 83 3.40 3.20 7.53
CA THR A 83 4.54 4.14 7.61
C THR A 83 4.11 5.61 7.52
N GLY A 84 3.01 5.88 6.81
CA GLY A 84 2.57 7.25 6.51
C GLY A 84 3.40 7.92 5.42
N GLU A 85 4.22 7.15 4.72
CA GLU A 85 5.00 7.63 3.59
C GLU A 85 4.22 7.47 2.28
N PHE A 86 4.30 8.51 1.47
CA PHE A 86 3.74 8.56 0.14
C PHE A 86 4.71 9.36 -0.73
N ASP A 87 5.45 8.67 -1.59
CA ASP A 87 6.37 9.27 -2.53
C ASP A 87 5.62 9.57 -3.84
N GLU A 88 5.35 10.85 -4.06
CA GLU A 88 4.62 11.31 -5.24
C GLU A 88 5.34 10.98 -6.55
N VAL A 89 6.67 11.08 -6.59
CA VAL A 89 7.46 10.81 -7.80
C VAL A 89 7.41 9.32 -8.11
N GLU A 90 7.57 8.49 -7.08
CA GLU A 90 7.49 7.05 -7.24
C GLU A 90 6.10 6.61 -7.75
N VAL A 91 5.04 7.11 -7.10
CA VAL A 91 3.66 6.67 -7.37
C VAL A 91 3.07 7.26 -8.65
N TYR A 92 3.32 8.54 -8.94
CA TYR A 92 2.73 9.20 -10.10
C TYR A 92 3.59 9.11 -11.35
N GLU A 93 4.90 8.86 -11.22
CA GLU A 93 5.79 8.81 -12.37
C GLU A 93 6.46 7.46 -12.57
N ASN A 94 7.24 6.98 -11.59
CA ASN A 94 8.12 5.84 -11.80
C ASN A 94 7.33 4.55 -12.01
N ILE A 95 6.39 4.24 -11.12
CA ILE A 95 5.59 3.01 -11.23
C ILE A 95 4.73 3.03 -12.52
N PRO A 96 4.03 4.12 -12.89
CA PRO A 96 3.34 4.19 -14.18
C PRO A 96 4.26 4.01 -15.39
N LYS A 97 5.47 4.58 -15.37
CA LYS A 97 6.50 4.40 -16.42
C LYS A 97 6.97 2.94 -16.48
N ASP A 98 7.19 2.30 -15.33
CA ASP A 98 7.64 0.91 -15.25
C ASP A 98 6.62 -0.07 -15.84
N LEU A 99 5.34 0.20 -15.57
CA LEU A 99 4.21 -0.61 -16.03
C LEU A 99 3.68 -0.20 -17.40
N ILE A 100 4.23 0.85 -18.01
CA ILE A 100 3.77 1.42 -19.30
C ILE A 100 2.24 1.57 -19.30
N ILE A 101 1.74 2.29 -18.30
CA ILE A 101 0.33 2.67 -18.18
C ILE A 101 0.18 4.18 -18.30
N ASN A 102 -1.02 4.62 -18.64
CA ASN A 102 -1.30 6.05 -18.77
C ASN A 102 -1.23 6.77 -17.41
N ALA A 103 -0.32 7.73 -17.27
CA ALA A 103 -0.06 8.45 -16.02
C ALA A 103 -1.30 9.23 -15.51
N GLU A 104 -2.08 9.84 -16.40
CA GLU A 104 -3.29 10.57 -16.03
C GLU A 104 -4.38 9.64 -15.46
N LYS A 105 -4.56 8.46 -16.07
CA LYS A 105 -5.46 7.42 -15.53
C LYS A 105 -4.92 6.89 -14.19
N ALA A 106 -3.62 6.65 -14.10
CA ALA A 106 -2.97 6.18 -12.88
C ALA A 106 -3.19 7.17 -11.72
N LYS A 107 -2.99 8.46 -11.96
CA LYS A 107 -3.24 9.53 -10.97
C LYS A 107 -4.69 9.56 -10.49
N LYS A 108 -5.67 9.41 -11.40
CA LYS A 108 -7.09 9.31 -11.03
C LYS A 108 -7.36 8.11 -10.12
N VAL A 109 -6.78 6.95 -10.43
CA VAL A 109 -6.90 5.74 -9.62
C VAL A 109 -6.34 5.95 -8.22
N VAL A 110 -5.17 6.58 -8.10
CA VAL A 110 -4.56 6.90 -6.79
C VAL A 110 -5.47 7.80 -5.97
N HIS A 111 -6.01 8.87 -6.58
CA HIS A 111 -6.90 9.78 -5.86
C HIS A 111 -8.21 9.11 -5.42
N GLU A 112 -8.79 8.24 -6.25
CA GLU A 112 -9.99 7.49 -5.91
C GLU A 112 -9.73 6.52 -4.74
N LEU A 113 -8.62 5.79 -4.79
CA LEU A 113 -8.19 4.90 -3.71
C LEU A 113 -7.95 5.68 -2.42
N ALA A 114 -7.22 6.79 -2.47
CA ALA A 114 -6.94 7.61 -1.30
C ALA A 114 -8.23 8.12 -0.64
N ARG A 115 -9.15 8.71 -1.42
CA ARG A 115 -10.44 9.20 -0.90
C ARG A 115 -11.29 8.11 -0.28
N SER A 116 -11.39 6.95 -0.93
CA SER A 116 -12.17 5.83 -0.40
C SER A 116 -11.57 5.26 0.89
N ARG A 117 -10.24 5.29 1.02
CA ARG A 117 -9.53 4.74 2.18
C ARG A 117 -9.45 5.69 3.37
N LEU A 118 -9.48 6.99 3.15
CA LEU A 118 -9.24 7.97 4.21
C LEU A 118 -10.21 7.81 5.40
N LEU A 119 -11.51 7.71 5.13
CA LEU A 119 -12.51 7.45 6.17
C LEU A 119 -12.39 6.03 6.74
N ASN A 120 -12.06 5.04 5.91
CA ASN A 120 -11.88 3.65 6.37
C ASN A 120 -10.71 3.52 7.35
N SER A 121 -9.61 4.23 7.12
CA SER A 121 -8.47 4.29 8.03
C SER A 121 -8.85 4.95 9.36
N LEU A 122 -9.69 5.99 9.34
CA LEU A 122 -10.21 6.58 10.59
C LEU A 122 -11.08 5.59 11.36
N ILE A 123 -12.04 4.94 10.69
CA ILE A 123 -12.90 3.91 11.29
C ILE A 123 -12.06 2.79 11.90
N GLN A 124 -11.01 2.35 11.20
CA GLN A 124 -10.10 1.33 11.68
C GLN A 124 -9.30 1.79 12.90
N ALA A 125 -8.77 3.02 12.89
CA ALA A 125 -8.06 3.59 14.03
C ALA A 125 -8.94 3.66 15.29
N VAL A 126 -10.20 4.09 15.15
CA VAL A 126 -11.17 4.13 16.26
C VAL A 126 -11.51 2.72 16.76
N SER A 127 -11.69 1.75 15.85
CA SER A 127 -11.91 0.36 16.24
C SER A 127 -10.73 -0.20 17.05
N LEU A 128 -9.50 0.11 16.62
CA LEU A 128 -8.28 -0.32 17.30
C LEU A 128 -8.06 0.39 18.64
N LEU A 129 -8.51 1.63 18.77
CA LEU A 129 -8.55 2.37 20.05
C LEU A 129 -9.41 1.62 21.07
N ARG A 130 -10.64 1.24 20.69
CA ARG A 130 -11.55 0.49 21.56
C ARG A 130 -11.01 -0.89 21.96
N GLN A 131 -10.24 -1.50 21.06
CA GLN A 131 -9.52 -2.76 21.31
C GLN A 131 -8.24 -2.58 22.14
N LYS A 132 -7.87 -1.34 22.50
CA LYS A 132 -6.61 -0.99 23.18
C LYS A 132 -5.36 -1.47 22.43
N ASN A 133 -5.45 -1.63 21.11
CA ASN A 133 -4.32 -2.05 20.27
C ASN A 133 -3.57 -0.83 19.73
N HIS A 134 -2.78 -0.19 20.60
CA HIS A 134 -2.11 1.08 20.28
C HIS A 134 -1.11 0.95 19.12
N LYS A 135 -0.41 -0.19 19.00
CA LYS A 135 0.56 -0.40 17.91
C LYS A 135 -0.13 -0.41 16.55
N ALA A 136 -1.22 -1.15 16.40
CA ALA A 136 -1.97 -1.19 15.16
C ALA A 136 -2.71 0.14 14.91
N LEU A 137 -3.16 0.82 15.96
CA LEU A 137 -3.77 2.14 15.86
C LEU A 137 -2.80 3.15 15.23
N VAL A 138 -1.55 3.22 15.73
CA VAL A 138 -0.52 4.13 15.17
C VAL A 138 -0.27 3.82 13.69
N SER A 139 -0.21 2.53 13.32
CA SER A 139 -0.11 2.10 11.93
C SER A 139 -1.29 2.61 11.08
N SER A 140 -2.52 2.49 11.60
CA SER A 140 -3.74 2.92 10.90
C SER A 140 -3.82 4.45 10.75
N LEU A 141 -3.35 5.22 11.74
CA LEU A 141 -3.24 6.68 11.64
C LEU A 141 -2.16 7.10 10.63
N ASN A 142 -1.07 6.36 10.54
CA ASN A 142 -0.08 6.56 9.49
C ASN A 142 -0.68 6.27 8.09
N ASP A 143 -1.46 5.21 7.94
CA ASP A 143 -2.17 4.92 6.69
C ASP A 143 -3.12 6.05 6.27
N LEU A 144 -3.82 6.65 7.24
CA LEU A 144 -4.64 7.84 7.03
C LEU A 144 -3.80 9.02 6.50
N LEU A 145 -2.64 9.29 7.10
CA LEU A 145 -1.73 10.36 6.66
C LEU A 145 -1.16 10.10 5.26
N ALA A 146 -0.89 8.85 4.89
CA ALA A 146 -0.46 8.51 3.53
C ALA A 146 -1.57 8.82 2.50
N CYS A 147 -2.83 8.50 2.83
CA CYS A 147 -3.98 8.83 1.98
C CYS A 147 -4.16 10.35 1.85
N ASP A 148 -3.99 11.09 2.94
CA ASP A 148 -4.09 12.55 2.95
C ASP A 148 -2.97 13.24 2.16
N LYS A 149 -1.74 12.72 2.17
CA LYS A 149 -0.66 13.19 1.28
C LYS A 149 -1.05 13.08 -0.20
N ALA A 150 -1.71 11.98 -0.58
CA ALA A 150 -2.15 11.78 -1.97
C ALA A 150 -3.34 12.67 -2.34
N VAL A 151 -4.27 12.90 -1.42
CA VAL A 151 -5.42 13.79 -1.60
C VAL A 151 -5.67 14.58 -0.31
N PRO A 152 -5.14 15.82 -0.22
CA PRO A 152 -5.30 16.65 0.96
C PRO A 152 -6.77 16.84 1.30
N SER A 153 -7.12 16.47 2.52
CA SER A 153 -8.49 16.48 3.00
C SER A 153 -8.71 17.58 4.04
N THR A 154 -9.98 17.96 4.17
CA THR A 154 -10.48 18.79 5.27
C THR A 154 -10.58 17.97 6.56
N PRO A 155 -10.78 18.63 7.72
CA PRO A 155 -11.02 17.92 8.97
C PRO A 155 -12.12 16.87 8.83
N LEU A 156 -11.87 15.70 9.40
CA LEU A 156 -12.76 14.56 9.34
C LEU A 156 -13.82 14.68 10.43
N SER A 157 -15.05 14.34 10.06
CA SER A 157 -16.16 14.29 11.00
C SER A 157 -16.23 12.91 11.63
N TRP A 158 -16.42 12.86 12.95
CA TRP A 158 -16.66 11.64 13.70
C TRP A 158 -17.75 11.87 14.74
N GLU A 159 -18.53 10.83 15.05
CA GLU A 159 -19.70 10.95 15.93
C GLU A 159 -19.33 11.22 17.39
N VAL A 160 -18.15 10.76 17.83
CA VAL A 160 -17.68 10.87 19.22
C VAL A 160 -16.37 11.68 19.28
N PRO A 161 -16.42 13.00 19.51
CA PRO A 161 -15.24 13.88 19.50
C PRO A 161 -14.14 13.48 20.49
N GLU A 162 -14.50 12.85 21.61
CA GLU A 162 -13.57 12.36 22.62
C GLU A 162 -12.64 11.28 22.06
N GLU A 163 -13.15 10.39 21.19
CA GLU A 163 -12.34 9.36 20.54
C GLU A 163 -11.26 9.98 19.64
N LEU A 164 -11.52 11.13 19.02
CA LEU A 164 -10.52 11.84 18.23
C LEU A 164 -9.40 12.40 19.11
N SER A 165 -9.76 12.89 20.30
CA SER A 165 -8.77 13.35 21.29
C SER A 165 -7.90 12.18 21.77
N ASP A 166 -8.50 11.02 22.06
CA ASP A 166 -7.78 9.82 22.46
C ASP A 166 -6.84 9.30 21.36
N LEU A 167 -7.29 9.29 20.10
CA LEU A 167 -6.43 8.96 18.95
C LEU A 167 -5.20 9.87 18.90
N PHE A 168 -5.40 11.18 19.09
CA PHE A 168 -4.31 12.15 19.09
C PHE A 168 -3.33 11.91 20.25
N ILE A 169 -3.81 11.61 21.46
CA ILE A 169 -2.96 11.31 22.62
C ILE A 169 -2.11 10.07 22.34
N VAL A 170 -2.73 8.98 21.86
CA VAL A 170 -2.01 7.72 21.57
C VAL A 170 -0.95 7.96 20.50
N TYR A 171 -1.27 8.72 19.44
CA TYR A 171 -0.30 9.05 18.40
C TYR A 171 0.81 9.97 18.91
N ALA A 172 0.52 10.99 19.71
CA ALA A 172 1.54 11.87 20.31
C ALA A 172 2.49 11.10 21.25
N LYS A 173 1.98 10.05 21.93
CA LYS A 173 2.76 9.15 22.77
C LYS A 173 3.72 8.25 21.98
N SER A 174 3.42 7.95 20.71
CA SER A 174 4.32 7.16 19.85
C SER A 174 5.49 7.95 19.25
N ASP A 175 5.66 9.22 19.66
CA ASP A 175 6.74 10.11 19.23
C ASP A 175 6.90 10.25 17.69
N PRO A 176 5.84 10.64 16.98
CA PRO A 176 5.86 10.82 15.53
C PRO A 176 6.64 12.08 15.14
N ALA A 177 7.02 12.17 13.88
CA ALA A 177 7.61 13.38 13.33
C ALA A 177 6.65 14.59 13.51
N PRO A 178 7.17 15.81 13.79
CA PRO A 178 6.33 16.97 14.11
C PRO A 178 5.32 17.32 13.01
N ASP A 179 5.71 17.17 11.74
CA ASP A 179 4.85 17.39 10.57
C ASP A 179 3.66 16.43 10.55
N LYS A 180 3.88 15.15 10.84
CA LYS A 180 2.83 14.13 10.94
C LYS A 180 1.87 14.43 12.08
N LEU A 181 2.40 14.84 13.24
CA LEU A 181 1.59 15.18 14.40
C LEU A 181 0.71 16.40 14.14
N SER A 182 1.28 17.48 13.58
CA SER A 182 0.54 18.69 13.20
C SER A 182 -0.51 18.40 12.14
N ARG A 183 -0.18 17.56 11.14
CA ARG A 183 -1.15 17.21 10.10
C ARG A 183 -2.30 16.37 10.65
N LEU A 184 -2.00 15.39 11.52
CA LEU A 184 -3.04 14.61 12.18
C LEU A 184 -3.93 15.49 13.07
N GLN A 185 -3.36 16.42 13.83
CA GLN A 185 -4.11 17.39 14.64
C GLN A 185 -5.16 18.13 13.80
N TYR A 186 -4.76 18.64 12.63
CA TYR A 186 -5.65 19.30 11.69
C TYR A 186 -6.77 18.37 11.18
N LEU A 187 -6.41 17.14 10.78
CA LEU A 187 -7.37 16.18 10.24
C LEU A 187 -8.40 15.72 11.29
N LEU A 188 -8.01 15.66 12.57
CA LEU A 188 -8.91 15.36 13.67
C LEU A 188 -9.71 16.59 14.16
N GLY A 189 -9.48 17.77 13.58
CA GLY A 189 -10.19 19.00 13.95
C GLY A 189 -9.85 19.52 15.35
N ILE A 190 -8.66 19.21 15.87
CA ILE A 190 -8.24 19.59 17.23
C ILE A 190 -7.61 20.98 17.19
N SER A 191 -8.14 21.92 17.98
CA SER A 191 -7.57 23.27 18.13
C SER A 191 -6.22 23.24 18.86
N ASP A 192 -5.38 24.25 18.63
CA ASP A 192 -4.05 24.34 19.24
C ASP A 192 -4.09 24.32 20.77
N SER A 193 -5.04 25.05 21.38
CA SER A 193 -5.25 25.07 22.83
C SER A 193 -5.56 23.68 23.41
N THR A 194 -6.37 22.90 22.68
CA THR A 194 -6.74 21.54 23.09
C THR A 194 -5.56 20.60 22.89
N ALA A 195 -4.85 20.70 21.77
CA ALA A 195 -3.66 19.90 21.50
C ALA A 195 -2.56 20.11 22.55
N GLU A 196 -2.30 21.36 22.97
CA GLU A 196 -1.36 21.68 24.05
C GLU A 196 -1.78 21.05 25.39
N THR A 197 -3.07 21.11 25.71
CA THR A 197 -3.63 20.48 26.91
C THR A 197 -3.46 18.95 26.87
N LEU A 198 -3.80 18.32 25.75
CA LEU A 198 -3.68 16.87 25.55
C LEU A 198 -2.22 16.40 25.56
N ARG A 199 -1.30 17.19 25.00
CA ARG A 199 0.15 16.93 25.08
C ARG A 199 0.65 17.06 26.52
N SER A 200 0.15 18.00 27.30
CA SER A 200 0.51 18.11 28.72
C SER A 200 0.00 16.91 29.55
N MET A 201 -1.05 16.23 29.08
CA MET A 201 -1.52 14.95 29.63
C MET A 201 -0.68 13.74 29.17
N LYS A 202 0.19 13.87 28.15
CA LYS A 202 1.16 12.83 27.75
C LYS A 202 2.10 12.49 28.91
N ASP A 203 2.47 13.50 29.70
CA ASP A 203 3.44 13.41 30.78
C ASP A 203 2.83 12.96 32.12
N ARG A 204 1.48 12.95 32.21
CA ARG A 204 0.78 12.27 33.29
C ARG A 204 0.55 10.84 32.85
N GLU A 205 1.24 9.90 33.50
CA GLU A 205 0.89 8.48 33.39
C GLU A 205 -0.64 8.35 33.50
N LEU A 206 -1.26 7.72 32.50
CA LEU A 206 -2.64 7.26 32.65
C LEU A 206 -2.63 6.40 33.91
N PRO A 207 -3.51 6.63 34.91
CA PRO A 207 -3.54 5.78 36.08
C PRO A 207 -3.66 4.35 35.59
N ASN A 208 -2.63 3.54 35.85
CA ASN A 208 -2.69 2.11 35.63
C ASN A 208 -4.01 1.65 36.24
N GLY A 209 -4.90 1.15 35.37
CA GLY A 209 -6.18 0.62 35.79
C GLY A 209 -5.93 -0.44 36.83
N VAL A 210 -6.26 -0.10 38.07
CA VAL A 210 -6.71 -0.94 39.19
C VAL A 210 -6.38 -2.42 39.05
N GLY A 211 -5.44 -2.85 39.90
CA GLY A 211 -5.46 -4.10 40.67
C GLY A 211 -5.90 -5.37 39.95
N GLU A 212 -4.93 -6.29 39.79
CA GLU A 212 -5.21 -7.71 39.76
C GLU A 212 -6.01 -8.09 41.03
N GLU A 213 -7.33 -8.20 40.92
CA GLU A 213 -8.11 -8.97 41.89
C GLU A 213 -7.88 -10.46 41.57
N GLU A 214 -7.08 -11.07 42.41
CA GLU A 214 -6.84 -12.51 42.51
C GLU A 214 -8.18 -13.22 42.79
N PHE A 215 -8.82 -13.76 41.75
CA PHE A 215 -9.95 -14.66 41.93
C PHE A 215 -9.45 -16.01 42.45
N VAL A 216 -9.59 -16.22 43.75
CA VAL A 216 -9.52 -17.56 44.36
C VAL A 216 -10.84 -18.28 44.07
N PHE A 217 -10.74 -19.43 43.40
CA PHE A 217 -11.85 -20.35 43.10
C PHE A 217 -12.36 -21.07 44.34
#